data_AF-A0A1G8FI24-F1
#
_entry.id   AF-A0A1G8FI24-F1
#
_cell.length_a   1.000
_cell.length_b   1.000
_cell.length_c   1.000
_cell.angle_alpha   90.00
_cell.angle_beta   90.00
_cell.angle_gamma   90.00
#
_symmetry.space_group_name_H-M   'P 1'
#
loop_
_entity.id
_entity.type
_entity.pdbx_description
1 polymer ?
#
loop_
_entity_poly.entity_id
_entity_poly.type
_entity_poly.pdbx_seq_one_letter_code
_entity_poly.pdbx_strand_id
1 'polypeptide(L)'
;MRWMKLAIISIISFFVGILTYYVMLSIIWNQPIHDLIPVLLWGGGSYIIIVFPLYLLTFSLIQKKFQPAISQTVWIYPLAAALLCIIPTSLIFWMFGNVWSFKSMFSSEAILFDSFFAVSGIVFGFGWWMICGRTKNLKNRVGGGD
;
A
#
# COMPACT_ATOMS: atom_id res chain seq x y z
N MET A 1 2.79 0.53 -22.19
CA MET A 1 3.68 1.24 -21.23
C MET A 1 3.10 1.47 -19.83
N ARG A 2 1.82 1.85 -19.66
CA ARG A 2 1.24 2.17 -18.33
C ARG A 2 1.40 1.05 -17.29
N TRP A 3 1.06 -0.18 -17.67
CA TRP A 3 1.16 -1.36 -16.79
C TRP A 3 2.59 -1.66 -16.34
N MET A 4 3.57 -1.47 -17.23
CA MET A 4 4.99 -1.61 -16.89
C MET A 4 5.42 -0.59 -15.83
N LYS A 5 4.99 0.68 -15.93
CA LYS A 5 5.27 1.69 -14.91
C LYS A 5 4.61 1.34 -13.57
N LEU A 6 3.40 0.78 -13.59
CA LEU A 6 2.70 0.31 -12.38
C LEU A 6 3.38 -0.91 -11.74
N ALA A 7 3.93 -1.82 -12.54
CA ALA A 7 4.71 -2.94 -12.02
C ALA A 7 6.02 -2.44 -11.36
N ILE A 8 6.74 -1.53 -12.03
CA ILE A 8 7.97 -0.94 -11.49
C ILE A 8 7.70 -0.22 -10.16
N ILE A 9 6.66 0.63 -10.09
CA ILE A 9 6.36 1.31 -8.84
C ILE A 9 5.90 0.35 -7.75
N SER A 10 5.19 -0.74 -8.10
CA SER A 10 4.81 -1.79 -7.14
C SER A 10 6.03 -2.47 -6.51
N ILE A 11 7.07 -2.73 -7.31
CA ILE A 11 8.34 -3.28 -6.81
C ILE A 11 9.04 -2.27 -5.90
N ILE A 12 9.12 -1.00 -6.32
CA ILE A 12 9.74 0.05 -5.51
C ILE A 12 9.00 0.22 -4.17
N SER A 13 7.67 0.31 -4.19
CA SER A 13 6.87 0.45 -2.98
C SER A 13 7.02 -0.74 -2.05
N PHE A 14 7.16 -1.96 -2.58
CA PHE A 14 7.43 -3.14 -1.77
C PHE A 14 8.74 -2.99 -0.98
N PHE A 15 9.84 -2.63 -1.65
CA PHE A 15 11.14 -2.42 -0.99
C PHE A 15 11.13 -1.24 -0.01
N VAL A 16 10.40 -0.16 -0.30
CA VAL A 16 10.22 0.94 0.67
C VAL A 16 9.44 0.46 1.90
N GLY A 17 8.45 -0.41 1.73
CA GLY A 17 7.76 -1.08 2.83
C GLY A 17 8.75 -1.87 3.69
N ILE A 18 9.58 -2.73 3.07
CA ILE A 18 10.59 -3.52 3.79
C ILE A 18 11.52 -2.61 4.60
N LEU A 19 12.02 -1.55 3.98
CA LEU A 19 12.88 -0.58 4.64
C LEU A 19 12.16 0.03 5.85
N THR A 20 10.89 0.40 5.71
CA THR A 20 10.07 0.96 6.80
C THR A 20 9.95 -0.03 7.95
N TYR A 21 9.70 -1.31 7.67
CA TYR A 21 9.63 -2.36 8.69
C TYR A 21 10.90 -2.36 9.55
N TYR A 22 12.08 -2.38 8.92
CA TYR A 22 13.35 -2.44 9.66
C TYR A 22 13.70 -1.14 10.38
N VAL A 23 13.40 0.00 9.78
CA VAL A 23 13.59 1.31 10.42
C VAL A 23 12.71 1.39 11.67
N MET A 24 11.44 0.97 11.59
CA MET A 24 10.55 0.96 12.75
C MET A 24 10.98 -0.03 13.83
N LEU A 25 11.44 -1.23 13.43
CA LEU A 25 11.95 -2.23 14.36
C LEU A 25 13.15 -1.69 15.15
N SER A 26 14.06 -0.98 14.47
CA SER A 26 15.23 -0.37 15.08
C SER A 26 14.86 0.82 15.98
N ILE A 27 14.01 1.74 15.52
CA ILE A 27 13.68 2.97 16.27
C ILE A 27 12.81 2.69 17.49
N ILE A 28 11.76 1.87 17.34
CA ILE A 28 10.75 1.68 18.38
C ILE A 28 11.17 0.59 19.37
N TRP A 29 11.73 -0.52 18.86
CA TRP A 29 12.04 -1.69 19.68
C TRP A 29 13.54 -1.92 19.91
N ASN A 30 14.42 -1.16 19.25
CA ASN A 30 15.89 -1.30 19.36
C ASN A 30 16.37 -2.76 19.18
N GLN A 31 15.67 -3.52 18.35
CA GLN A 31 15.96 -4.92 18.08
C GLN A 31 16.84 -5.05 16.84
N PRO A 32 17.83 -5.97 16.85
CA PRO A 32 18.63 -6.26 15.66
C PRO A 32 17.76 -6.91 14.57
N ILE A 33 18.19 -6.74 13.32
CA ILE A 33 17.61 -7.43 12.17
C ILE A 33 17.90 -8.92 12.33
N HIS A 34 16.94 -9.68 12.84
CA HIS A 34 17.15 -11.11 13.12
C HIS A 34 16.35 -12.04 12.20
N ASP A 35 15.23 -11.58 11.62
CA ASP A 35 14.32 -12.44 10.83
C ASP A 35 13.87 -11.79 9.50
N LEU A 36 14.74 -11.84 8.48
CA LEU A 36 14.42 -11.36 7.13
C LEU A 36 13.49 -12.28 6.35
N ILE A 37 13.62 -13.59 6.53
CA ILE A 37 12.89 -14.59 5.76
C ILE A 37 11.37 -14.52 6.04
N PRO A 38 10.89 -14.48 7.29
CA PRO A 38 9.47 -14.37 7.56
C PRO A 38 8.86 -13.07 7.02
N VAL A 39 9.58 -11.94 7.13
CA VAL A 39 9.10 -10.65 6.62
C VAL A 39 8.98 -10.66 5.09
N LEU A 40 9.96 -11.25 4.39
CA LEU A 40 9.91 -11.39 2.93
C LEU A 40 8.80 -12.36 2.48
N LEU A 41 8.66 -13.50 3.15
CA LEU A 41 7.66 -14.51 2.79
C LEU A 41 6.24 -14.02 3.10
N TRP A 42 5.99 -13.54 4.32
CA TRP A 42 4.65 -13.13 4.75
C TRP A 42 4.29 -11.74 4.24
N GLY A 43 5.21 -10.77 4.38
CA GLY A 43 5.04 -9.43 3.84
C GLY A 43 4.98 -9.44 2.31
N GLY A 44 5.89 -10.17 1.64
CA GLY A 44 5.89 -10.30 0.18
C GLY A 44 4.72 -11.10 -0.38
N GLY A 45 4.42 -12.25 0.22
CA GLY A 45 3.30 -13.09 -0.20
C GLY A 45 1.97 -12.36 -0.09
N SER A 46 1.69 -11.76 1.05
CA SER A 46 0.48 -10.93 1.23
C SER A 46 0.48 -9.70 0.33
N TYR A 47 1.64 -9.08 0.08
CA TYR A 47 1.73 -7.92 -0.80
C TYR A 47 1.31 -8.25 -2.23
N ILE A 48 1.80 -9.36 -2.79
CA ILE A 48 1.50 -9.76 -4.16
C ILE A 48 0.07 -10.30 -4.29
N ILE A 49 -0.36 -11.14 -3.35
CA ILE A 49 -1.63 -11.88 -3.47
C ILE A 49 -2.83 -11.00 -3.05
N ILE A 50 -2.63 -10.10 -2.10
CA ILE A 50 -3.73 -9.35 -1.46
C ILE A 50 -3.59 -7.87 -1.75
N VAL A 51 -2.48 -7.26 -1.32
CA VAL A 51 -2.34 -5.79 -1.28
C VAL A 51 -2.34 -5.19 -2.68
N PHE A 52 -1.56 -5.75 -3.59
CA PHE A 52 -1.46 -5.24 -4.94
C PHE A 52 -2.80 -5.32 -5.71
N PRO A 53 -3.51 -6.47 -5.75
CA PRO A 53 -4.85 -6.54 -6.31
C PRO A 53 -5.84 -5.59 -5.63
N LEU A 54 -5.78 -5.48 -4.30
CA LEU A 54 -6.66 -4.61 -3.52
C LEU A 54 -6.44 -3.12 -3.86
N TYR A 55 -5.19 -2.69 -4.03
CA TYR A 55 -4.87 -1.33 -4.46
C TYR A 55 -5.35 -1.07 -5.89
N LEU A 56 -5.12 -2.00 -6.82
CA LEU A 56 -5.62 -1.88 -8.19
C LEU A 56 -7.13 -1.74 -8.24
N LEU A 57 -7.84 -2.58 -7.48
CA LEU A 57 -9.30 -2.55 -7.37
C LEU A 57 -9.77 -1.21 -6.80
N THR A 58 -9.26 -0.84 -5.62
CA THR A 58 -9.69 0.37 -4.90
C THR A 58 -9.43 1.63 -5.73
N PHE A 59 -8.25 1.75 -6.32
CA PHE A 59 -7.91 2.93 -7.11
C PHE A 59 -8.72 3.03 -8.40
N SER A 60 -9.03 1.89 -9.02
CA SER A 60 -9.93 1.84 -10.18
C SER A 60 -11.36 2.23 -9.81
N LEU A 61 -11.85 1.78 -8.65
CA LEU A 61 -13.16 2.17 -8.12
C LEU A 61 -13.22 3.66 -7.79
N ILE A 62 -12.18 4.22 -7.17
CA ILE A 62 -12.08 5.67 -6.91
C ILE A 62 -12.23 6.44 -8.23
N GLN A 63 -11.54 6.01 -9.28
CA GLN A 63 -11.62 6.65 -10.59
C GLN A 63 -12.94 6.49 -11.34
N LYS A 64 -13.68 5.41 -11.06
CA LYS A 64 -14.96 5.14 -11.74
C LYS A 64 -16.13 5.79 -11.02
N LYS A 65 -16.11 5.82 -9.69
CA LYS A 65 -17.26 6.17 -8.86
C LYS A 65 -17.25 7.62 -8.36
N PHE A 66 -16.07 8.22 -8.17
CA PHE A 66 -15.96 9.57 -7.64
C PHE A 66 -15.83 10.62 -8.75
N GLN A 67 -16.27 11.84 -8.44
CA GLN A 67 -16.15 12.99 -9.34
C GLN A 67 -14.69 13.24 -9.74
N PRO A 68 -14.44 13.79 -10.95
CA PRO A 68 -13.09 14.10 -11.42
C PRO A 68 -12.28 14.96 -10.45
N ALA A 69 -12.90 15.94 -9.79
CA ALA A 69 -12.24 16.81 -8.82
C ALA A 69 -11.61 16.01 -7.66
N ILE A 70 -12.34 15.02 -7.13
CA ILE A 70 -11.88 14.18 -6.02
C ILE A 70 -10.87 13.15 -6.52
N SER A 71 -11.19 12.44 -7.60
CA SER A 71 -10.32 11.37 -8.14
C SER A 71 -9.00 11.87 -8.73
N GLN A 72 -8.87 13.17 -9.00
CA GLN A 72 -7.63 13.79 -9.48
C GLN A 72 -6.81 14.43 -8.36
N THR A 73 -7.30 14.41 -7.12
CA THR A 73 -6.54 14.90 -5.96
C THR A 73 -5.38 13.94 -5.66
N VAL A 74 -4.18 14.50 -5.43
CA VAL A 74 -2.95 13.71 -5.19
C VAL A 74 -3.11 12.74 -4.02
N TRP A 75 -3.69 13.22 -2.92
CA TRP A 75 -3.71 12.54 -1.64
C TRP A 75 -4.76 11.44 -1.51
N ILE A 76 -5.73 11.34 -2.41
CA ILE A 76 -6.82 10.37 -2.27
C ILE A 76 -6.32 8.91 -2.36
N TYR A 77 -5.37 8.64 -3.25
CA TYR A 77 -4.83 7.29 -3.45
C TYR A 77 -3.86 6.89 -2.33
N PRO A 78 -2.88 7.72 -1.92
CA PRO A 78 -2.04 7.44 -0.76
C PRO A 78 -2.85 7.23 0.53
N LEU A 79 -3.86 8.06 0.80
CA LEU A 79 -4.68 7.93 2.00
C LEU A 79 -5.54 6.66 1.97
N ALA A 80 -6.18 6.38 0.84
CA ALA A 80 -6.94 5.13 0.69
C ALA A 80 -6.04 3.91 0.89
N ALA A 81 -4.84 3.91 0.34
CA ALA A 81 -3.89 2.80 0.50
C ALA A 81 -3.40 2.66 1.94
N ALA A 82 -3.07 3.76 2.60
CA ALA A 82 -2.67 3.77 4.00
C ALA A 82 -3.77 3.19 4.91
N LEU A 83 -5.03 3.55 4.68
CA LEU A 83 -6.16 3.01 5.45
C LEU A 83 -6.41 1.52 5.20
N LEU A 84 -6.05 1.02 4.01
CA LEU A 84 -6.20 -0.39 3.66
C LEU A 84 -5.10 -1.28 4.25
N CYS A 85 -4.08 -0.72 4.92
CA CYS A 85 -2.98 -1.50 5.52
C CYS A 85 -3.46 -2.52 6.56
N ILE A 86 -4.56 -2.22 7.24
CA ILE A 86 -5.14 -3.07 8.29
C ILE A 86 -5.57 -4.44 7.72
N ILE A 87 -6.01 -4.49 6.46
CA ILE A 87 -6.54 -5.71 5.83
C ILE A 87 -5.47 -6.81 5.72
N PRO A 88 -4.32 -6.59 5.03
CA PRO A 88 -3.29 -7.61 4.93
C PRO A 88 -2.70 -8.00 6.29
N THR A 89 -2.50 -7.04 7.21
CA THR A 89 -2.03 -7.35 8.58
C THR A 89 -3.00 -8.25 9.32
N SER A 90 -4.30 -7.91 9.32
CA SER A 90 -5.34 -8.71 9.97
C SER A 90 -5.40 -10.14 9.42
N LEU A 91 -5.19 -10.28 8.11
CA LEU A 91 -5.22 -11.58 7.45
C LEU A 91 -4.00 -12.45 7.78
N ILE A 92 -2.79 -11.86 7.86
CA ILE A 92 -1.58 -12.56 8.33
C ILE A 92 -1.83 -13.11 9.75
N PHE A 93 -2.33 -12.28 10.66
CA PHE A 93 -2.58 -12.69 12.04
C PHE A 93 -3.73 -13.70 12.17
N TRP A 94 -4.73 -13.63 11.30
CA TRP A 94 -5.78 -14.67 11.24
C TRP A 94 -5.24 -16.02 10.80
N MET A 95 -4.35 -16.05 9.80
CA MET A 95 -3.80 -17.30 9.25
C MET A 95 -2.76 -17.96 10.17
N PHE A 96 -1.98 -17.19 10.92
CA PHE A 96 -0.81 -17.71 11.66
C PHE A 96 -0.86 -17.49 13.17
N GLY A 97 -1.70 -16.59 13.66
CA GLY A 97 -1.72 -16.20 15.08
C GLY A 97 -2.57 -17.09 15.98
N ASN A 98 -3.37 -18.03 15.43
CA ASN A 98 -4.35 -18.88 16.15
C ASN A 98 -5.31 -18.15 17.12
N VAL A 99 -5.29 -16.81 17.16
CA VAL A 99 -6.03 -15.98 18.11
C VAL A 99 -6.50 -14.72 17.38
N TRP A 100 -7.77 -14.71 17.01
CA TRP A 100 -8.47 -13.47 16.63
C TRP A 100 -8.78 -12.69 17.92
N SER A 101 -7.76 -12.04 18.48
CA SER A 101 -7.96 -11.13 19.61
C SER A 101 -7.63 -9.72 19.17
N PHE A 102 -8.48 -8.76 19.54
CA PHE A 102 -8.21 -7.34 19.30
C PHE A 102 -6.84 -6.90 19.85
N LYS A 103 -6.32 -7.59 20.89
CA LYS A 103 -4.96 -7.37 21.41
C LYS A 103 -3.84 -7.75 20.44
N SER A 104 -4.02 -8.77 19.58
CA SER A 104 -2.96 -9.17 18.64
C SER A 104 -2.75 -8.15 17.52
N MET A 105 -3.77 -7.34 17.21
CA MET A 105 -3.66 -6.21 16.27
C MET A 105 -2.82 -5.04 16.81
N PHE A 106 -2.58 -4.98 18.13
CA PHE A 106 -1.68 -4.00 18.75
C PHE A 106 -0.36 -4.63 19.21
N SER A 107 -0.04 -5.84 18.73
CA SER A 107 1.29 -6.41 18.93
C SER A 107 2.35 -5.60 18.18
N SER A 108 3.58 -5.70 18.66
CA SER A 108 4.75 -5.07 18.03
C SER A 108 4.85 -5.48 16.55
N GLU A 109 4.67 -6.77 16.27
CA GLU A 109 4.70 -7.34 14.92
C GLU A 109 3.57 -6.79 14.05
N ALA A 110 2.35 -6.64 14.59
CA ALA A 110 1.24 -6.07 13.83
C ALA A 110 1.52 -4.61 13.44
N ILE A 111 2.03 -3.80 14.37
CA ILE A 111 2.39 -2.40 14.09
C ILE A 111 3.48 -2.32 13.02
N LEU A 112 4.45 -3.23 13.02
CA LEU A 112 5.50 -3.29 12.01
C LEU A 112 4.94 -3.66 10.62
N PHE A 113 4.03 -4.63 10.55
CA PHE A 113 3.34 -4.98 9.31
C PHE A 113 2.40 -3.85 8.82
N ASP A 114 1.64 -3.22 9.71
CA ASP A 114 0.80 -2.06 9.35
C ASP A 114 1.65 -0.93 8.80
N SER A 115 2.79 -0.64 9.42
CA SER A 115 3.75 0.37 8.96
C SER A 115 4.31 0.02 7.57
N PHE A 116 4.69 -1.25 7.38
CA PHE A 116 5.14 -1.79 6.10
C PHE A 116 4.10 -1.56 5.00
N PHE A 117 2.85 -2.00 5.21
CA PHE A 117 1.80 -1.90 4.19
C PHE A 117 1.35 -0.46 3.97
N ALA A 118 1.28 0.36 5.03
CA ALA A 118 0.86 1.76 4.93
C ALA A 118 1.86 2.59 4.11
N VAL A 119 3.16 2.53 4.43
CA VAL A 119 4.16 3.30 3.69
C VAL A 119 4.31 2.77 2.26
N SER A 120 4.27 1.45 2.08
CA SER A 120 4.23 0.86 0.74
C SER A 120 3.01 1.36 -0.06
N GLY A 121 1.84 1.39 0.56
CA GLY A 121 0.60 1.91 -0.02
C GLY A 121 0.67 3.39 -0.38
N ILE A 122 1.27 4.22 0.45
CA ILE A 122 1.49 5.65 0.18
C ILE A 122 2.33 5.82 -1.09
N VAL A 123 3.45 5.11 -1.19
CA VAL A 123 4.35 5.17 -2.36
C VAL A 123 3.63 4.69 -3.62
N PHE A 124 2.92 3.56 -3.53
CA PHE A 124 2.19 3.01 -4.66
C PHE A 124 1.03 3.93 -5.10
N GLY A 125 0.27 4.48 -4.15
CA GLY A 125 -0.82 5.42 -4.39
C GLY A 125 -0.34 6.71 -5.05
N PHE A 126 0.81 7.23 -4.62
CA PHE A 126 1.43 8.39 -5.26
C PHE A 126 1.84 8.08 -6.70
N GLY A 127 2.45 6.92 -6.93
CA GLY A 127 2.76 6.45 -8.28
C GLY A 127 1.54 6.28 -9.17
N TRP A 128 0.45 5.71 -8.63
CA TRP A 128 -0.81 5.59 -9.33
C TRP A 128 -1.36 6.95 -9.77
N TRP A 129 -1.35 7.94 -8.87
CA TRP A 129 -1.78 9.29 -9.21
C TRP A 129 -0.93 9.90 -10.34
N MET A 130 0.40 9.77 -10.28
CA MET A 130 1.30 10.29 -11.32
C MET A 130 1.05 9.65 -12.69
N ILE A 131 0.77 8.36 -12.72
CA ILE A 131 0.63 7.59 -13.96
C ILE A 131 -0.80 7.70 -14.53
N CYS A 132 -1.81 7.54 -13.68
CA CYS A 132 -3.22 7.41 -14.08
C CYS A 132 -4.02 8.70 -13.84
N GLY A 133 -3.82 9.36 -12.70
CA GLY A 133 -4.55 10.57 -12.32
C GLY A 133 -4.16 11.79 -13.15
N ARG A 134 -2.84 12.08 -13.24
CA ARG A 134 -2.29 13.21 -14.00
C ARG A 134 -2.63 13.14 -15.49
N THR A 135 -2.53 11.95 -16.08
CA THR A 135 -2.85 11.73 -17.51
C THR A 135 -4.32 12.01 -17.81
N LYS A 136 -5.26 11.63 -16.93
CA LYS A 136 -6.68 11.97 -17.07
C LYS A 136 -6.94 13.46 -16.94
N ASN A 137 -6.29 14.14 -15.98
CA ASN A 137 -6.43 15.58 -15.80
C ASN A 137 -5.96 16.36 -17.05
N LEU A 138 -4.81 15.99 -17.63
CA LEU A 138 -4.32 16.58 -18.88
C LEU A 138 -5.30 16.36 -20.04
N LYS A 139 -5.84 15.15 -20.19
CA LYS A 139 -6.83 14.87 -21.25
C LYS A 139 -8.10 15.71 -21.10
N ASN A 140 -8.61 15.87 -19.88
CA ASN A 140 -9.80 16.69 -19.61
C ASN A 140 -9.55 18.19 -19.86
N ARG A 141 -8.32 18.68 -19.62
CA ARG A 141 -7.95 20.08 -19.92
C ARG A 141 -7.82 20.35 -21.41
N VAL A 142 -7.31 19.39 -22.18
CA VAL A 142 -7.12 19.55 -23.64
C VAL A 142 -8.40 19.30 -24.42
N GLY A 143 -9.29 18.42 -23.95
CA GLY A 143 -10.58 18.11 -24.59
C GLY A 143 -11.79 18.85 -24.02
N GLY A 144 -11.58 19.86 -23.15
CA GLY A 144 -12.64 20.67 -22.55
C GLY A 144 -12.66 22.11 -23.07
N GLY A 145 -12.14 22.33 -24.27
CA GLY A 145 -12.09 23.62 -24.97
C GLY A 145 -13.05 23.69 -26.15
N ASP A 146 -14.25 23.12 -26.01
CA ASP A 146 -15.38 23.29 -26.93
C ASP A 146 -16.50 24.05 -26.22
#